data_AF-A0A2S3U1T8-F1
#
_entry.id   AF-A0A2S3U1T8-F1
#
_cell.length_a   1.000
_cell.length_b   1.000
_cell.length_c   1.000
_cell.angle_alpha   90.00
_cell.angle_beta   90.00
_cell.angle_gamma   90.00
#
_symmetry.space_group_name_H-M   'P 1'
#
loop_
_entity.id
_entity.type
_entity.pdbx_description
1 polymer ?
#
loop_
_entity_poly.entity_id
_entity_poly.type
_entity_poly.pdbx_seq_one_letter_code
_entity_poly.pdbx_strand_id
1 'polypeptide(L)'
;MSRLAKFTVTLVGIVLVLLAVFELGQLYPIPWLTSWLADLTINYPMVWSILLMVFAIIAGIVGILLIIVGLFRPVKVSTLTYDGKVGQLTIPQRALERDLQYRLVNQLNLIDPEVHLKLRASSPGTSKN
;
A
#
# COMPACT_ATOMS: atom_id res chain seq x y z
N MET A 1 -8.13 5.82 -6.55
CA MET A 1 -7.49 4.85 -7.47
C MET A 1 -8.32 4.77 -8.74
N SER A 2 -7.68 4.84 -9.91
CA SER A 2 -8.37 4.65 -11.19
C SER A 2 -8.95 3.24 -11.31
N ARG A 3 -10.00 3.05 -12.14
CA ARG A 3 -10.62 1.73 -12.36
C ARG A 3 -9.60 0.71 -12.89
N LEU A 4 -8.70 1.16 -13.76
CA LEU A 4 -7.59 0.35 -14.29
C LEU A 4 -6.62 -0.09 -13.19
N ALA A 5 -6.21 0.82 -12.30
CA ALA A 5 -5.31 0.47 -11.20
C ALA A 5 -5.93 -0.58 -10.27
N LYS A 6 -7.23 -0.48 -9.96
CA LYS A 6 -7.93 -1.49 -9.18
C LYS A 6 -7.94 -2.84 -9.90
N PHE A 7 -8.28 -2.86 -11.18
CA PHE A 7 -8.29 -4.08 -11.99
C PHE A 7 -6.91 -4.76 -12.03
N THR A 8 -5.85 -3.99 -12.31
CA THR A 8 -4.48 -4.52 -12.34
C THR A 8 -4.05 -5.09 -10.99
N VAL A 9 -4.36 -4.39 -9.88
CA VAL A 9 -4.04 -4.90 -8.53
C VAL A 9 -4.79 -6.19 -8.22
N THR A 10 -6.07 -6.27 -8.58
CA THR A 10 -6.86 -7.50 -8.40
C THR A 10 -6.30 -8.65 -9.23
N LEU A 11 -5.95 -8.39 -10.50
CA LEU A 11 -5.35 -9.40 -11.39
C LEU A 11 -4.02 -9.92 -10.81
N VAL A 12 -3.14 -9.03 -10.37
CA VAL A 12 -1.86 -9.38 -9.73
C VAL A 12 -2.10 -10.21 -8.46
N GLY A 13 -3.09 -9.85 -7.65
CA GLY A 13 -3.46 -10.62 -6.46
C GLY A 13 -3.89 -12.04 -6.79
N ILE A 14 -4.75 -12.23 -7.80
CA ILE A 14 -5.18 -13.56 -8.26
C ILE A 14 -3.98 -14.38 -8.74
N VAL A 15 -3.10 -13.77 -9.54
CA VAL A 15 -1.88 -14.42 -10.04
C VAL A 15 -0.98 -14.89 -8.91
N LEU A 16 -0.76 -14.05 -7.88
CA LEU A 16 0.04 -14.41 -6.72
C LEU A 16 -0.57 -15.57 -5.91
N VAL A 17 -1.90 -15.60 -5.77
CA VAL A 17 -2.60 -16.72 -5.12
C VAL A 17 -2.42 -18.01 -5.92
N LEU A 18 -2.55 -17.96 -7.24
CA LEU A 18 -2.34 -19.14 -8.10
C LEU A 18 -0.90 -19.66 -8.01
N LEU A 19 0.10 -18.76 -8.01
CA LEU A 19 1.50 -19.10 -7.78
C LEU A 19 1.70 -19.78 -6.42
N ALA A 20 1.08 -19.25 -5.36
CA ALA A 20 1.18 -19.85 -4.03
C ALA A 20 0.56 -21.26 -3.98
N VAL A 21 -0.62 -21.46 -4.59
CA VAL A 21 -1.25 -22.78 -4.69
C VAL A 21 -0.38 -23.76 -5.47
N PHE A 22 0.24 -23.29 -6.57
CA PHE A 22 1.15 -24.10 -7.38
C PHE A 22 2.38 -24.56 -6.58
N GLU A 23 3.04 -23.64 -5.86
CA GLU A 23 4.18 -23.95 -4.98
C GLU A 23 3.79 -24.91 -3.85
N LEU A 24 2.64 -24.67 -3.21
CA LEU A 24 2.12 -25.55 -2.17
C LEU A 24 1.81 -26.96 -2.69
N GLY A 25 1.32 -27.07 -3.94
CA GLY A 25 1.06 -28.36 -4.58
C GLY A 25 2.32 -29.20 -4.83
N GLN A 26 3.48 -28.56 -4.92
CA GLN A 26 4.78 -29.23 -5.04
C GLN A 26 5.37 -29.62 -3.68
N LEU A 27 5.23 -28.74 -2.68
CA LEU A 27 5.81 -28.95 -1.35
C LEU A 27 4.98 -29.88 -0.47
N TYR A 28 3.66 -29.82 -0.58
CA TYR A 28 2.73 -30.57 0.24
C TYR A 28 1.93 -31.57 -0.60
N PRO A 29 1.77 -32.82 -0.13
CA PRO A 29 1.02 -33.84 -0.84
C PRO A 29 -0.49 -33.56 -0.73
N ILE A 30 -1.01 -32.78 -1.67
CA ILE A 30 -2.43 -32.52 -1.86
C ILE A 30 -2.94 -33.55 -2.88
N PRO A 31 -3.77 -34.54 -2.48
CA PRO A 31 -3.99 -35.77 -3.28
C PRO A 31 -4.40 -35.57 -4.74
N TRP A 32 -5.20 -34.54 -5.04
CA TRP A 32 -5.66 -34.24 -6.41
C TRP A 32 -4.71 -33.31 -7.18
N LEU A 33 -3.99 -32.44 -6.48
CA LEU A 33 -3.13 -31.42 -7.09
C LEU A 33 -1.75 -32.01 -7.37
N THR A 34 -1.12 -32.61 -6.36
CA THR A 34 0.24 -33.17 -6.45
C THR A 34 0.30 -34.34 -7.44
N SER A 35 -0.74 -35.19 -7.50
CA SER A 35 -0.81 -36.28 -8.47
C SER A 35 -0.93 -35.76 -9.91
N TRP A 36 -1.76 -34.74 -10.14
CA TRP A 36 -1.89 -34.08 -11.43
C TRP A 36 -0.59 -33.37 -11.87
N LEU A 37 0.09 -32.69 -10.94
CA LEU A 37 1.39 -32.08 -11.18
C LEU A 37 2.47 -33.12 -11.51
N ALA A 38 2.49 -34.24 -10.80
CA ALA A 38 3.42 -35.35 -11.07
C ALA A 38 3.17 -35.98 -12.43
N ASP A 39 1.90 -36.19 -12.80
CA ASP A 39 1.49 -36.70 -14.11
C ASP A 39 1.98 -35.78 -15.24
N LEU A 40 1.80 -34.47 -15.09
CA LEU A 40 2.32 -33.47 -16.04
C LEU A 40 3.84 -33.49 -16.15
N THR A 41 4.54 -33.68 -15.04
CA THR A 41 6.01 -33.71 -15.00
C THR A 41 6.57 -34.96 -15.69
N ILE A 42 5.93 -36.11 -15.51
CA ILE A 42 6.39 -37.41 -16.03
C ILE A 42 5.99 -37.60 -17.49
N ASN A 43 4.71 -37.36 -17.81
CA ASN A 43 4.16 -37.69 -19.13
C ASN A 43 4.28 -36.54 -20.15
N TYR A 44 4.43 -35.30 -19.68
CA TYR A 44 4.47 -34.11 -20.53
C TYR A 44 5.61 -33.13 -20.16
N PRO A 45 6.88 -33.56 -20.19
CA PRO A 45 8.01 -32.76 -19.69
C PRO A 45 8.20 -31.43 -20.45
N MET A 46 7.85 -31.39 -21.74
CA MET A 46 7.89 -30.14 -22.52
C MET A 46 6.82 -29.15 -22.06
N VAL A 47 5.60 -29.62 -21.79
CA VAL A 47 4.50 -28.78 -21.28
C VAL A 47 4.85 -28.28 -19.88
N TRP A 48 5.38 -29.15 -19.04
CA TRP A 48 5.85 -28.80 -17.70
C TRP A 48 6.91 -27.69 -17.72
N SER A 49 7.91 -27.80 -18.61
CA SER A 49 8.96 -26.79 -18.75
C SER A 49 8.42 -25.44 -19.22
N ILE A 50 7.49 -25.43 -20.18
CA ILE A 50 6.84 -24.20 -20.65
C ILE A 50 6.03 -23.56 -19.51
N LEU A 51 5.29 -24.36 -18.76
CA LEU A 51 4.47 -23.90 -17.65
C LEU A 51 5.34 -23.25 -16.55
N LEU A 52 6.45 -23.88 -16.17
CA LEU A 52 7.42 -23.29 -15.24
C LEU A 52 8.02 -21.99 -15.77
N MET A 53 8.39 -21.93 -17.05
CA MET A 53 8.93 -20.71 -17.65
C MET A 53 7.93 -19.56 -17.60
N VAL A 54 6.66 -19.82 -17.91
CA VAL A 54 5.58 -18.82 -17.85
C VAL A 54 5.39 -18.32 -16.41
N PHE A 55 5.33 -19.21 -15.42
CA PHE A 55 5.22 -18.82 -14.02
C PHE A 55 6.43 -18.00 -13.55
N ALA A 56 7.64 -18.37 -13.94
CA ALA A 56 8.86 -17.64 -13.61
C ALA A 56 8.86 -16.21 -14.19
N ILE A 57 8.47 -16.05 -15.46
CA ILE A 57 8.36 -14.74 -16.11
C ILE A 57 7.33 -13.87 -15.38
N ILE A 58 6.15 -14.42 -15.09
CA ILE A 58 5.08 -13.71 -14.39
C ILE A 58 5.54 -13.29 -12.99
N ALA A 59 6.12 -14.21 -12.22
CA ALA A 59 6.64 -13.93 -10.88
C ALA A 59 7.73 -12.85 -10.92
N GLY A 60 8.63 -12.91 -11.90
CA GLY A 60 9.67 -11.90 -12.12
C GLY A 60 9.10 -10.52 -12.39
N ILE A 61 8.13 -10.41 -13.30
CA ILE A 61 7.47 -9.12 -13.62
C ILE A 61 6.75 -8.56 -12.40
N VAL A 62 5.97 -9.38 -11.70
CA VAL A 62 5.24 -8.96 -10.49
C VAL A 62 6.20 -8.51 -9.40
N GLY A 63 7.28 -9.26 -9.16
CA GLY A 63 8.32 -8.91 -8.20
C GLY A 63 8.98 -7.56 -8.51
N ILE A 64 9.37 -7.34 -9.77
CA ILE A 64 9.94 -6.06 -10.22
C ILE A 64 8.95 -4.92 -10.00
N LEU A 65 7.68 -5.09 -10.38
CA LEU A 65 6.65 -4.06 -10.17
C LEU A 65 6.45 -3.72 -8.70
N LEU A 66 6.42 -4.73 -7.82
CA LEU A 66 6.31 -4.51 -6.38
C LEU A 66 7.53 -3.79 -5.81
N ILE A 67 8.74 -4.11 -6.28
CA ILE A 67 9.97 -3.39 -5.90
C ILE A 67 9.90 -1.93 -6.33
N ILE A 68 9.52 -1.66 -7.58
CA ILE A 68 9.37 -0.29 -8.10
C ILE A 68 8.33 0.47 -7.26
N VAL A 69 7.16 -0.11 -7.01
CA VAL A 69 6.13 0.52 -6.19
C VAL A 69 6.63 0.75 -4.76
N GLY A 70 7.35 -0.21 -4.17
CA GLY A 70 7.91 -0.10 -2.83
C GLY A 70 8.97 1.00 -2.72
N LEU A 71 9.88 1.09 -3.70
CA LEU A 71 10.99 2.04 -3.71
C LEU A 71 10.52 3.47 -4.00
N PHE A 72 9.58 3.63 -4.94
CA PHE A 72 9.11 4.93 -5.39
C PHE A 72 7.82 5.37 -4.70
N ARG A 73 7.31 4.66 -3.69
CA ARG A 73 6.09 5.09 -2.96
C ARG A 73 6.36 6.44 -2.30
N PRO A 74 5.77 7.56 -2.77
CA PRO A 74 5.94 8.82 -2.10
C PRO A 74 5.31 8.68 -0.71
N VAL A 75 6.12 8.89 0.33
CA VAL A 75 5.64 9.01 1.70
C VAL A 75 4.72 10.22 1.72
N LYS A 76 3.41 9.99 1.66
CA LYS A 76 2.42 11.07 1.78
C LYS A 76 2.50 11.62 3.20
N VAL A 77 3.28 12.67 3.38
CA VAL A 77 3.25 13.48 4.60
C VAL A 77 1.94 14.27 4.56
N SER A 78 1.14 14.18 5.62
CA SER A 78 -0.08 14.99 5.77
C SER A 78 0.30 16.47 5.79
N THR A 79 0.10 17.17 4.68
CA THR A 79 0.33 18.61 4.54
C THR A 79 -1.01 19.34 4.66
N LEU A 80 -1.11 20.28 5.60
CA LEU A 80 -2.28 21.14 5.75
C LEU A 80 -2.13 22.32 4.80
N THR A 81 -3.03 22.46 3.83
CA THR A 81 -3.12 23.62 2.94
C THR A 81 -4.06 24.65 3.57
N TYR A 82 -3.52 25.82 3.95
CA TYR A 82 -4.29 26.98 4.37
C TYR A 82 -4.48 27.91 3.17
N ASP A 83 -5.72 28.11 2.72
CA ASP A 83 -6.04 29.04 1.64
C ASP A 83 -6.47 30.38 2.26
N GLY A 84 -5.57 31.37 2.24
CA GLY A 84 -5.82 32.72 2.72
C GLY A 84 -5.96 33.70 1.55
N LYS A 85 -6.58 34.88 1.79
CA LYS A 85 -6.78 35.94 0.78
C LYS A 85 -5.50 36.51 0.15
N VAL A 86 -4.30 36.08 0.57
CA VAL A 86 -2.98 36.54 0.07
C VAL A 86 -2.13 35.36 -0.44
N GLY A 87 -2.71 34.16 -0.57
CA GLY A 87 -2.04 32.98 -1.13
C GLY A 87 -2.17 31.71 -0.28
N GLN A 88 -1.80 30.57 -0.87
CA GLN A 88 -1.87 29.26 -0.24
C GLN A 88 -0.60 28.97 0.56
N LEU A 89 -0.74 28.73 1.86
CA LEU A 89 0.37 28.41 2.75
C LEU A 89 0.24 26.94 3.19
N THR A 90 1.15 26.11 2.70
CA THR A 90 1.16 24.66 2.97
C THR A 90 2.05 24.42 4.19
N ILE A 91 1.47 24.21 5.37
CA ILE A 91 2.22 23.93 6.60
C ILE A 91 2.13 22.44 6.91
N PRO A 92 3.26 21.73 7.10
CA PRO A 92 3.24 20.35 7.55
C PRO A 92 2.66 20.26 8.97
N GLN A 93 1.62 19.44 9.16
CA GLN A 93 0.91 19.29 10.44
C GLN A 93 1.83 18.96 11.62
N ARG A 94 2.85 18.14 11.37
CA ARG A 94 3.85 17.73 12.37
C ARG A 94 4.68 18.89 12.92
N ALA A 95 4.91 19.94 12.13
CA ALA A 95 5.66 21.11 12.60
C ALA A 95 4.82 21.94 13.59
N LEU A 96 3.51 22.05 13.33
CA LEU A 96 2.55 22.70 14.21
C LEU A 96 2.33 21.91 15.51
N GLU A 97 2.22 20.58 15.42
CA GLU A 97 2.09 19.71 16.60
C GLU A 97 3.34 19.83 17.50
N ARG A 98 4.54 19.85 16.91
CA ARG A 98 5.79 20.05 17.68
C ARG A 98 5.91 21.44 18.31
N ASP A 99 5.53 22.51 17.60
CA ASP A 99 5.56 23.86 18.17
C ASP A 99 4.57 23.99 19.35
N LEU A 100 3.38 23.40 19.22
CA LEU A 100 2.40 23.36 20.30
C LEU A 100 2.88 22.51 21.48
N GLN A 101 3.45 21.33 21.23
CA GLN A 101 4.02 20.49 22.28
C GLN A 101 5.12 21.25 23.04
N TYR A 102 6.02 21.94 22.32
CA TYR A 102 7.06 22.77 22.93
C TYR A 102 6.48 23.90 23.79
N ARG A 103 5.45 24.60 23.31
CA ARG A 103 4.77 25.66 24.08
C ARG A 103 4.06 25.10 25.32
N LEU A 104 3.41 23.94 25.21
CA LEU A 104 2.68 23.30 26.31
C LEU A 104 3.63 22.81 27.41
N VAL A 105 4.77 22.20 27.04
CA VAL A 105 5.81 21.81 28.01
C VAL A 105 6.39 23.04 28.69
N ASN A 106 6.72 24.09 27.93
CA ASN A 106 7.45 25.23 28.45
C ASN A 106 6.58 26.25 29.22
N GLN A 107 5.29 26.38 28.89
CA GLN A 107 4.38 27.33 29.55
C GLN A 107 3.52 26.69 30.65
N LEU A 108 3.19 25.40 30.54
CA LEU A 108 2.30 24.70 31.48
C LEU A 108 3.01 23.62 32.29
N ASN A 109 4.34 23.45 32.10
CA ASN A 109 5.17 22.45 32.78
C ASN A 109 4.59 21.02 32.73
N LEU A 110 3.93 20.69 31.61
CA LEU A 110 3.30 19.40 31.38
C LEU A 110 4.38 18.37 31.02
N ILE A 111 4.34 17.20 31.66
CA ILE A 111 5.25 16.09 31.36
C ILE A 111 4.72 15.38 30.11
N ASP A 112 5.43 15.56 29.01
CA ASP A 112 5.24 14.89 27.71
C ASP A 112 3.80 14.87 27.16
N PRO A 113 3.23 16.05 26.82
CA PRO A 113 1.88 16.13 26.29
C PRO A 113 1.80 15.59 24.86
N GLU A 114 0.92 14.60 24.63
CA GLU A 114 0.60 14.10 23.29
C GLU A 114 -0.41 15.04 22.60
N VAL A 115 0.02 15.71 21.52
CA VAL A 115 -0.79 16.73 20.83
C VAL A 115 -1.23 16.22 19.45
N HIS A 116 -2.55 16.07 19.27
CA HIS A 116 -3.16 15.72 17.99
C HIS A 116 -4.00 16.89 17.48
N LEU A 117 -3.62 17.47 16.34
CA LEU A 117 -4.38 18.56 15.74
C LEU A 117 -5.57 18.04 14.93
N LYS A 118 -6.78 18.46 15.31
CA LYS A 118 -8.02 18.21 14.55
C LYS A 118 -8.65 19.53 14.15
N LEU A 119 -8.47 19.93 12.88
CA LEU A 119 -9.11 21.13 12.34
C LEU A 119 -10.63 20.89 12.26
N ARG A 120 -11.40 21.70 13.00
CA ARG A 120 -12.85 21.79 12.83
C ARG A 120 -13.10 22.90 11.82
N ALA A 121 -13.72 22.57 10.68
CA ALA A 121 -14.16 23.60 9.75
C ALA A 121 -15.11 24.56 10.48
N SER A 122 -14.77 25.84 10.53
CA SER A 122 -15.71 26.85 11.00
C SER A 122 -16.84 26.89 9.98
N SER A 123 -18.01 26.37 10.36
CA SER A 123 -19.25 26.70 9.66
C SER A 123 -19.35 28.23 9.65
N PRO A 124 -19.52 28.90 8.50
CA PRO A 124 -19.72 30.33 8.47
C PRO A 124 -21.01 30.63 9.23
N GLY A 125 -20.85 31.13 10.46
CA GLY A 125 -21.96 31.61 11.27
C GLY A 125 -22.73 32.63 10.46
N THR A 126 -23.99 32.32 10.20
CA THR A 126 -25.02 33.22 9.72
C THR A 126 -25.10 34.43 10.65
N SER A 127 -24.39 35.51 10.29
CA SER A 127 -24.73 36.85 10.75
C SER A 127 -26.01 37.27 10.03
N LYS A 128 -27.16 37.02 10.64
CA LYS A 128 -28.40 37.72 10.31
C LYS A 128 -28.55 38.89 11.28
N ASN A 129 -28.66 40.07 10.67
CA ASN A 129 -29.16 41.37 11.14
C ASN A 129 -29.61 41.48 12.60
#